data_AF-A0A842RD28-F1
#
_entry.id   AF-A0A842RD28-F1
#
_cell.length_a   1.000
_cell.length_b   1.000
_cell.length_c   1.000
_cell.angle_alpha   90.00
_cell.angle_beta   90.00
_cell.angle_gamma   90.00
#
_symmetry.space_group_name_H-M   'P 1'
#
loop_
_entity.id
_entity.type
_entity.pdbx_description
1 polymer ?
#
loop_
_entity_poly.entity_id
_entity_poly.type
_entity_poly.pdbx_seq_one_letter_code
_entity_poly.pdbx_strand_id
1 'polypeptide(L)'
;MATISRDKQMITLTGRLLTPVITPRPIYKQNGCWITIVRDLETEKKGRLAIVGKLVKGERKAPTLLKGFRGFVKVSYVNESEERLKEKIATFLGQGLGSKTKEGYGRVDWIDCRITDYQPQKPPQWKKLRLRKGLGPDCPKELQRLIIALLLHDFVHTEKHQSKIYVEVTIEDEEIREACLHHHNSLKDNELLPLLQYYDGLASYIGQKKAYRSYSRYNTQEGKINFKALAQEIEKRQHSAYQLYQFVYQSKELKRIVKSMDYKGSLRNHLLLMVNLAINDYQRGKLTIRNGNFQLLSSSATDQ
;
A
#
# COMPACT_ATOMS: atom_id res chain seq x y z
N MET A 1 39.70 -10.54 9.68
CA MET A 1 40.35 -9.77 8.60
C MET A 1 39.28 -9.35 7.61
N ALA A 2 38.87 -8.08 7.64
CA ALA A 2 37.90 -7.54 6.69
C ALA A 2 38.66 -7.11 5.43
N THR A 3 38.45 -7.82 4.34
CA THR A 3 38.94 -7.42 3.02
C THR A 3 38.21 -6.14 2.63
N ILE A 4 38.92 -5.01 2.71
CA ILE A 4 38.44 -3.70 2.30
C ILE A 4 38.04 -3.81 0.82
N SER A 5 36.79 -3.45 0.57
CA SER A 5 36.12 -3.43 -0.73
C SER A 5 37.02 -2.79 -1.78
N ARG A 6 37.24 -3.45 -2.92
CA ARG A 6 37.60 -2.74 -4.15
C ARG A 6 36.51 -1.70 -4.39
N ASP A 7 36.90 -0.44 -4.56
CA ASP A 7 35.97 0.68 -4.72
C ASP A 7 35.03 0.40 -5.89
N LYS A 8 33.77 0.07 -5.58
CA LYS A 8 32.75 -0.11 -6.60
C LYS A 8 32.39 1.27 -7.12
N GLN A 9 32.31 1.42 -8.43
CA GLN A 9 31.88 2.67 -9.06
C GLN A 9 30.45 2.49 -9.58
N MET A 10 29.62 3.52 -9.40
CA MET A 10 28.30 3.62 -10.01
C MET A 10 28.42 4.49 -11.25
N ILE A 11 27.86 3.99 -12.34
CA ILE A 11 27.87 4.67 -13.62
C ILE A 11 26.44 5.01 -13.97
N THR A 12 26.19 6.27 -14.26
CA THR A 12 24.87 6.78 -14.64
C THR A 12 24.97 7.39 -16.03
N LEU A 13 24.32 6.73 -16.98
CA LEU A 13 24.11 7.25 -18.33
C LEU A 13 22.82 8.05 -18.33
N THR A 14 22.87 9.28 -18.81
CA THR A 14 21.69 10.12 -18.98
C THR A 14 21.46 10.37 -20.46
N GLY A 15 20.23 10.22 -20.90
CA GLY A 15 19.86 10.52 -22.28
C GLY A 15 18.43 11.01 -22.41
N ARG A 16 18.13 11.67 -23.54
CA ARG A 16 16.80 12.15 -23.89
C ARG A 16 16.06 11.09 -24.68
N LEU A 17 14.82 10.82 -24.28
CA LEU A 17 13.91 9.91 -24.97
C LEU A 17 13.34 10.60 -26.23
N LEU A 18 13.81 10.15 -27.39
CA LEU A 18 13.29 10.52 -28.71
C LEU A 18 11.92 9.89 -28.95
N THR A 19 11.74 8.65 -28.53
CA THR A 19 10.43 7.98 -28.49
C THR A 19 10.06 7.64 -27.05
N PRO A 20 8.75 7.62 -26.71
CA PRO A 20 8.35 7.23 -25.37
C PRO A 20 8.77 5.79 -25.06
N VAL A 21 8.90 5.46 -23.78
CA VAL A 21 9.08 4.08 -23.30
C VAL A 21 7.73 3.57 -22.79
N ILE A 22 7.27 2.44 -23.31
CA ILE A 22 6.07 1.77 -22.82
C ILE A 22 6.45 0.85 -21.66
N THR A 23 6.05 1.23 -20.44
CA THR A 23 6.33 0.48 -19.21
C THR A 23 5.27 0.80 -18.16
N PRO A 24 4.90 -0.14 -17.26
CA PRO A 24 3.95 0.14 -16.18
C PRO A 24 4.50 1.09 -15.11
N ARG A 25 5.83 1.27 -15.01
CA ARG A 25 6.50 2.04 -13.97
C ARG A 25 7.67 2.84 -14.56
N PRO A 26 7.91 4.08 -14.08
CA PRO A 26 9.03 4.90 -14.55
C PRO A 26 10.38 4.43 -14.02
N ILE A 27 10.38 3.52 -13.02
CA ILE A 27 11.59 2.93 -12.44
C ILE A 27 11.48 1.42 -12.55
N TYR A 28 12.47 0.79 -13.17
CA TYR A 28 12.51 -0.66 -13.36
C TYR A 28 13.95 -1.14 -13.56
N LYS A 29 14.16 -2.46 -13.50
CA LYS A 29 15.47 -3.08 -13.70
C LYS A 29 15.46 -3.85 -15.03
N GLN A 30 16.49 -3.67 -15.85
CA GLN A 30 16.69 -4.41 -17.10
C GLN A 30 18.18 -4.73 -17.26
N ASN A 31 18.49 -6.00 -17.57
CA ASN A 31 19.86 -6.48 -17.82
C ASN A 31 20.88 -6.12 -16.73
N GLY A 32 20.43 -6.11 -15.46
CA GLY A 32 21.26 -5.77 -14.31
C GLY A 32 21.29 -4.27 -13.95
N CYS A 33 20.76 -3.40 -14.81
CA CYS A 33 20.83 -1.95 -14.65
C CYS A 33 19.49 -1.39 -14.15
N TRP A 34 19.55 -0.34 -13.34
CA TRP A 34 18.40 0.42 -12.92
C TRP A 34 18.09 1.51 -13.94
N ILE A 35 16.87 1.52 -14.46
CA ILE A 35 16.40 2.49 -15.43
C ILE A 35 15.37 3.37 -14.73
N THR A 36 15.57 4.67 -14.78
CA THR A 36 14.68 5.70 -14.24
C THR A 36 14.31 6.68 -15.33
N ILE A 37 13.01 6.92 -15.53
CA ILE A 37 12.50 7.85 -16.53
C ILE A 37 11.87 9.05 -15.82
N VAL A 38 12.37 10.23 -16.13
CA VAL A 38 11.91 11.51 -15.60
C VAL A 38 11.48 12.41 -16.76
N ARG A 39 10.54 13.32 -16.50
CA ARG A 39 10.13 14.35 -17.47
C ARG A 39 11.23 15.38 -17.68
N ASP A 40 11.91 15.70 -16.60
CA ASP A 40 12.80 16.83 -16.42
C ASP A 40 13.95 16.41 -15.48
N LEU A 41 15.18 16.80 -15.80
CA LEU A 41 16.38 16.39 -15.07
C LEU A 41 16.60 17.16 -13.76
N GLU A 42 16.11 18.40 -13.67
CA GLU A 42 16.29 19.27 -12.50
C GLU A 42 15.28 18.95 -11.41
N THR A 43 14.03 18.74 -11.80
CA THR A 43 12.92 18.51 -10.85
C THR A 43 12.64 17.03 -10.58
N GLU A 44 13.27 16.12 -11.35
CA GLU A 44 13.02 14.67 -11.36
C GLU A 44 11.54 14.25 -11.44
N LYS A 45 10.66 15.16 -11.88
CA LYS A 45 9.21 14.91 -11.95
C LYS A 45 8.90 13.80 -12.95
N LYS A 46 8.05 12.85 -12.57
CA LYS A 46 7.69 11.71 -13.43
C LYS A 46 6.69 12.13 -14.52
N GLY A 47 7.11 12.06 -15.78
CA GLY A 47 6.28 12.42 -16.95
C GLY A 47 5.44 11.26 -17.45
N ARG A 48 4.36 10.92 -16.73
CA ARG A 48 3.45 9.84 -17.14
C ARG A 48 2.59 10.27 -18.33
N LEU A 49 2.53 9.43 -19.36
CA LEU A 49 1.70 9.61 -20.55
C LEU A 49 0.82 8.38 -20.78
N ALA A 50 -0.36 8.60 -21.35
CA ALA A 50 -1.18 7.55 -21.93
C ALA A 50 -0.86 7.50 -23.43
N ILE A 51 -0.51 6.32 -23.93
CA ILE A 51 -0.12 6.09 -25.33
C ILE A 51 -1.12 5.13 -25.94
N VAL A 52 -1.79 5.57 -27.00
CA VAL A 52 -2.70 4.71 -27.76
C VAL A 52 -1.86 3.85 -28.70
N GLY A 53 -1.91 2.53 -28.56
CA GLY A 53 -1.22 1.62 -29.47
C GLY A 53 -1.83 1.66 -30.89
N LYS A 54 -1.03 1.43 -31.93
CA LYS A 54 -1.54 1.39 -33.30
C LYS A 54 -2.48 0.20 -33.53
N LEU A 55 -3.44 0.41 -34.42
CA LEU A 55 -4.32 -0.64 -34.93
C LEU A 55 -3.50 -1.62 -35.78
N VAL A 56 -3.59 -2.90 -35.48
CA VAL A 56 -2.94 -3.97 -36.25
C VAL A 56 -3.87 -4.38 -37.38
N LYS A 57 -3.43 -4.25 -38.64
CA LYS A 57 -4.22 -4.64 -39.82
C LYS A 57 -4.58 -6.13 -39.72
N GLY A 58 -5.88 -6.44 -39.75
CA GLY A 58 -6.40 -7.81 -39.65
C GLY A 58 -6.87 -8.22 -38.26
N GLU A 59 -6.56 -7.47 -37.19
CA GLU A 59 -7.10 -7.72 -35.85
C GLU A 59 -8.31 -6.81 -35.57
N ARG A 60 -9.49 -7.38 -35.36
CA ARG A 60 -10.67 -6.65 -34.84
C ARG A 60 -10.55 -6.44 -33.32
N LYS A 61 -9.55 -5.68 -32.88
CA LYS A 61 -9.36 -5.30 -31.47
C LYS A 61 -9.41 -3.79 -31.32
N ALA A 62 -10.07 -3.33 -30.26
CA ALA A 62 -10.04 -1.93 -29.87
C ALA A 62 -8.59 -1.48 -29.56
N PRO A 63 -8.22 -0.23 -29.89
CA PRO A 63 -6.87 0.27 -29.62
C PRO A 63 -6.57 0.18 -28.12
N THR A 64 -5.45 -0.46 -27.78
CA THR A 64 -5.05 -0.65 -26.38
C THR A 64 -4.41 0.63 -25.85
N LEU A 65 -4.95 1.18 -24.76
CA LEU A 65 -4.34 2.28 -24.05
C LEU A 65 -3.19 1.76 -23.18
N LEU A 66 -1.96 2.13 -23.55
CA LEU A 66 -0.74 1.73 -22.87
C LEU A 66 -0.23 2.87 -21.98
N LYS A 67 0.42 2.50 -20.87
CA LYS A 67 1.14 3.47 -20.04
C LYS A 67 2.54 3.64 -20.60
N GLY A 68 2.97 4.88 -20.78
CA GLY A 68 4.34 5.18 -21.17
C GLY A 68 4.87 6.46 -20.57
N PHE A 69 6.15 6.71 -20.84
CA PHE A 69 6.90 7.82 -20.27
C PHE A 69 7.76 8.47 -21.34
N ARG A 70 7.91 9.80 -21.28
CA ARG A 70 8.77 10.61 -22.15
C ARG A 70 9.56 11.60 -21.29
N GLY A 71 10.69 12.07 -21.81
CA GLY A 71 11.57 13.03 -21.15
C GLY A 71 13.00 12.52 -21.23
N PHE A 72 13.61 12.27 -20.09
CA PHE A 72 14.97 11.77 -19.96
C PHE A 72 14.98 10.41 -19.28
N VAL A 73 15.95 9.60 -19.65
CA VAL A 73 16.25 8.32 -19.02
C VAL A 73 17.60 8.42 -18.32
N LYS A 74 17.65 7.92 -17.09
CA LYS A 74 18.87 7.65 -16.33
C LYS A 74 19.04 6.13 -16.24
N VAL A 75 20.16 5.60 -16.71
CA VAL A 75 20.53 4.19 -16.59
C VAL A 75 21.71 4.09 -15.64
N SER A 76 21.46 3.56 -14.45
CA SER A 76 22.45 3.40 -13.40
C SER A 76 22.84 1.94 -13.23
N TYR A 77 24.13 1.66 -13.21
CA TYR A 77 24.66 0.33 -12.87
C TYR A 77 25.94 0.46 -12.05
N VAL A 78 26.16 -0.53 -11.20
CA VAL A 78 27.37 -0.64 -10.39
C VAL A 78 28.34 -1.50 -11.17
N ASN A 79 29.49 -0.93 -11.53
CA ASN A 79 30.49 -1.60 -12.32
C ASN A 79 31.37 -2.53 -11.46
N GLU A 80 31.87 -3.59 -12.10
CA GLU A 80 32.87 -4.51 -11.55
C GLU A 80 34.18 -4.50 -12.36
N SER A 81 34.17 -4.09 -13.65
CA SER A 81 35.38 -3.95 -14.51
C SER A 81 35.14 -3.03 -15.73
N GLU A 82 36.19 -2.43 -16.30
CA GLU A 82 36.07 -1.50 -17.45
C GLU A 82 35.51 -2.18 -18.73
N GLU A 83 35.71 -3.48 -18.91
CA GLU A 83 35.21 -4.22 -20.08
C GLU A 83 33.69 -4.43 -20.03
N ARG A 84 33.16 -4.79 -18.86
CA ARG A 84 31.70 -4.93 -18.64
C ARG A 84 30.98 -3.59 -18.79
N LEU A 85 31.66 -2.50 -18.45
CA LEU A 85 31.23 -1.12 -18.70
C LEU A 85 30.89 -0.93 -20.19
N LYS A 86 31.88 -1.18 -21.06
CA LYS A 86 31.81 -0.97 -22.51
C LYS A 86 30.72 -1.85 -23.14
N GLU A 87 30.63 -3.11 -22.71
CA GLU A 87 29.60 -4.06 -23.17
C GLU A 87 28.16 -3.61 -22.80
N LYS A 88 27.97 -3.12 -21.57
CA LYS A 88 26.65 -2.67 -21.10
C LYS A 88 26.22 -1.38 -21.79
N ILE A 89 27.13 -0.43 -21.98
CA ILE A 89 26.87 0.78 -22.78
C ILE A 89 26.48 0.39 -24.21
N ALA A 90 27.24 -0.50 -24.86
CA ALA A 90 26.94 -0.97 -26.22
C ALA A 90 25.55 -1.65 -26.31
N THR A 91 25.15 -2.41 -25.29
CA THR A 91 23.83 -3.05 -25.22
C THR A 91 22.69 -2.02 -25.23
N PHE A 92 22.82 -0.93 -24.47
CA PHE A 92 21.80 0.13 -24.41
C PHE A 92 21.83 1.07 -25.62
N LEU A 93 22.97 1.18 -26.31
CA LEU A 93 23.07 1.89 -27.58
C LEU A 93 22.43 1.10 -28.74
N GLY A 94 22.48 -0.23 -28.70
CA GLY A 94 21.97 -1.10 -29.76
C GLY A 94 20.51 -1.56 -29.62
N GLN A 95 19.94 -1.53 -28.42
CA GLN A 95 18.56 -1.97 -28.16
C GLN A 95 17.72 -0.89 -27.47
N GLY A 96 16.44 -0.78 -27.84
CA GLY A 96 15.52 0.11 -27.15
C GLY A 96 15.14 -0.39 -25.75
N LEU A 97 14.67 0.53 -24.91
CA LEU A 97 14.37 0.31 -23.48
C LEU A 97 12.99 -0.34 -23.21
N GLY A 98 12.16 -0.55 -24.24
CA GLY A 98 10.80 -1.09 -24.14
C GLY A 98 10.71 -2.59 -24.48
N SER A 99 9.62 -3.26 -24.06
CA SER A 99 9.48 -4.72 -24.13
C SER A 99 8.61 -5.28 -25.28
N LYS A 100 8.00 -4.46 -26.14
CA LYS A 100 7.15 -4.95 -27.25
C LYS A 100 7.15 -4.03 -28.48
N THR A 101 7.09 -4.67 -29.67
CA THR A 101 6.73 -4.17 -31.03
C THR A 101 7.14 -2.73 -31.36
N LYS A 102 8.14 -2.56 -32.25
CA LYS A 102 8.82 -1.36 -32.85
C LYS A 102 8.41 0.10 -32.47
N GLU A 103 7.21 0.37 -32.00
CA GLU A 103 6.74 1.64 -31.43
C GLU A 103 6.97 1.75 -29.92
N GLY A 104 7.39 2.93 -29.46
CA GLY A 104 7.59 3.15 -28.02
C GLY A 104 8.83 2.42 -27.46
N TYR A 105 9.82 2.12 -28.32
CA TYR A 105 11.08 1.47 -27.95
C TYR A 105 12.01 2.34 -27.10
N GLY A 106 11.61 3.55 -26.69
CA GLY A 106 12.48 4.39 -25.87
C GLY A 106 13.82 4.70 -26.53
N ARG A 107 13.83 5.11 -27.80
CA ARG A 107 15.05 5.53 -28.48
C ARG A 107 15.66 6.68 -27.69
N VAL A 108 16.94 6.55 -27.37
CA VAL A 108 17.66 7.48 -26.49
C VAL A 108 18.71 8.22 -27.30
N ASP A 109 18.73 9.54 -27.15
CA ASP A 109 19.86 10.38 -27.50
C ASP A 109 20.67 10.62 -26.24
N TRP A 110 21.86 10.01 -26.14
CA TRP A 110 22.65 10.04 -24.91
C TRP A 110 23.39 11.37 -24.75
N ILE A 111 23.27 11.97 -23.56
CA ILE A 111 23.74 13.33 -23.29
C ILE A 111 24.94 13.32 -22.33
N ASP A 112 24.92 12.46 -21.32
CA ASP A 112 25.91 12.50 -20.24
C ASP A 112 26.23 11.10 -19.71
N CYS A 113 27.45 10.90 -19.25
CA CYS A 113 27.92 9.71 -18.56
C CYS A 113 28.70 10.13 -17.33
N ARG A 114 28.18 9.81 -16.14
CA ARG A 114 28.84 10.11 -14.87
C ARG A 114 29.29 8.84 -14.18
N ILE A 115 30.52 8.86 -13.71
CA ILE A 115 31.10 7.81 -12.85
C ILE A 115 31.27 8.41 -11.46
N THR A 116 30.67 7.78 -10.47
CA THR A 116 30.71 8.21 -9.06
C THR A 116 31.05 7.02 -8.18
N ASP A 117 31.69 7.25 -7.04
CA ASP A 117 31.93 6.17 -6.08
C ASP A 117 30.59 5.60 -5.60
N TYR A 118 30.43 4.28 -5.73
CA TYR A 118 29.23 3.61 -5.30
C TYR A 118 29.29 3.38 -3.81
N GLN A 119 28.63 4.27 -3.07
CA GLN A 119 28.25 3.96 -1.71
C GLN A 119 26.94 3.16 -1.73
N PRO A 120 26.93 1.89 -1.33
CA PRO A 120 25.69 1.13 -1.22
C PRO A 120 24.80 1.82 -0.18
N GLN A 121 23.83 2.59 -0.65
CA GLN A 121 22.74 3.01 0.20
C GLN A 121 22.03 1.75 0.66
N LYS A 122 22.08 1.46 1.96
CA LYS A 122 21.22 0.42 2.54
C LYS A 122 19.81 0.79 2.10
N PRO A 123 19.10 -0.08 1.36
CA PRO A 123 17.72 0.22 1.01
C PRO A 123 17.01 0.57 2.30
N PRO A 124 16.17 1.62 2.34
CA PRO A 124 15.42 1.95 3.53
C PRO A 124 14.79 0.66 4.00
N GLN A 125 15.12 0.24 5.23
CA GLN A 125 14.53 -0.95 5.79
C GLN A 125 13.07 -0.58 6.06
N TRP A 126 12.23 -0.80 5.05
CA TRP A 126 10.79 -0.78 5.21
C TRP A 126 10.49 -1.87 6.24
N LYS A 127 10.38 -1.46 7.51
CA LYS A 127 9.92 -2.35 8.57
C LYS A 127 8.57 -2.84 8.11
N LYS A 128 8.49 -4.11 7.68
CA LYS A 128 7.21 -4.71 7.28
C LYS A 128 6.23 -4.43 8.41
N LEU A 129 5.09 -3.81 8.09
CA LEU A 129 3.99 -3.66 9.03
C LEU A 129 3.64 -5.07 9.53
N ARG A 130 4.03 -5.37 10.76
CA ARG A 130 3.72 -6.62 11.44
C ARG A 130 2.52 -6.36 12.32
N LEU A 131 1.48 -7.17 12.16
CA LEU A 131 0.36 -7.15 13.09
C LEU A 131 0.86 -7.62 14.46
N ARG A 132 0.56 -6.86 15.52
CA ARG A 132 0.89 -7.24 16.89
C ARG A 132 0.13 -8.51 17.27
N LYS A 133 0.76 -9.36 18.09
CA LYS A 133 0.14 -10.60 18.61
C LYS A 133 -0.84 -10.36 19.77
N GLY A 134 -0.90 -9.14 20.30
CA GLY A 134 -1.76 -8.74 21.41
C GLY A 134 -1.68 -7.23 21.64
N LEU A 135 -2.56 -6.71 22.50
CA LEU A 135 -2.44 -5.33 23.02
C LEU A 135 -1.41 -5.31 24.16
N GLY A 136 -0.63 -4.23 24.26
CA GLY A 136 0.28 -4.03 25.38
C GLY A 136 -0.48 -3.74 26.68
N PRO A 137 0.14 -3.96 27.85
CA PRO A 137 -0.52 -3.75 29.15
C PRO A 137 -0.90 -2.29 29.43
N ASP A 138 -0.14 -1.34 28.89
CA ASP A 138 -0.24 0.10 29.22
C ASP A 138 -1.13 0.90 28.25
N CYS A 139 -2.25 0.34 27.80
CA CYS A 139 -3.16 1.02 26.89
C CYS A 139 -4.15 1.92 27.66
N PRO A 140 -4.15 3.26 27.47
CA PRO A 140 -5.13 4.14 28.12
C PRO A 140 -6.57 3.75 27.81
N LYS A 141 -7.50 4.05 28.72
CA LYS A 141 -8.93 3.69 28.56
C LYS A 141 -9.52 4.27 27.28
N GLU A 142 -9.20 5.51 26.95
CA GLU A 142 -9.67 6.20 25.76
C GLU A 142 -9.20 5.46 24.51
N LEU A 143 -7.91 5.09 24.45
CA LEU A 143 -7.36 4.31 23.34
C LEU A 143 -8.00 2.91 23.26
N GLN A 144 -8.34 2.29 24.39
CA GLN A 144 -9.09 1.03 24.40
C GLN A 144 -10.50 1.20 23.79
N ARG A 145 -11.20 2.30 24.08
CA ARG A 145 -12.51 2.61 23.48
C ARG A 145 -12.40 2.78 21.96
N LEU A 146 -11.38 3.52 21.49
CA LEU A 146 -11.09 3.62 20.05
C LEU A 146 -10.82 2.24 19.44
N ILE A 147 -10.00 1.40 20.08
CA ILE A 147 -9.70 0.05 19.59
C ILE A 147 -10.97 -0.79 19.45
N ILE A 148 -11.88 -0.72 20.42
CA ILE A 148 -13.17 -1.43 20.35
C ILE A 148 -13.98 -0.93 19.15
N ALA A 149 -14.12 0.40 18.99
CA ALA A 149 -14.82 0.98 17.85
C ALA A 149 -14.23 0.55 16.49
N LEU A 150 -12.90 0.59 16.36
CA LEU A 150 -12.19 0.14 15.16
C LEU A 150 -12.43 -1.35 14.86
N LEU A 151 -12.55 -2.19 15.90
CA LEU A 151 -12.80 -3.63 15.74
C LEU A 151 -14.27 -3.94 15.45
N LEU A 152 -15.22 -3.08 15.83
CA LEU A 152 -16.66 -3.34 15.71
C LEU A 152 -17.34 -2.72 14.48
N HIS A 153 -16.77 -1.67 13.88
CA HIS A 153 -17.44 -0.86 12.84
C HIS A 153 -18.00 -1.63 11.63
N ASP A 154 -17.37 -2.74 11.25
CA ASP A 154 -17.78 -3.59 10.11
C ASP A 154 -18.88 -4.62 10.48
N PHE A 155 -19.33 -4.68 11.74
CA PHE A 155 -20.33 -5.64 12.23
C PHE A 155 -21.73 -5.05 12.46
N VAL A 156 -21.93 -3.78 12.13
CA VAL A 156 -23.22 -3.08 12.20
C VAL A 156 -23.79 -2.82 10.80
N HIS A 157 -25.09 -2.57 10.71
CA HIS A 157 -25.69 -2.09 9.47
C HIS A 157 -25.51 -0.58 9.35
N THR A 158 -25.14 -0.13 8.16
CA THR A 158 -25.09 1.29 7.82
C THR A 158 -25.90 1.55 6.56
N GLU A 159 -26.14 2.82 6.24
CA GLU A 159 -26.80 3.21 4.99
C GLU A 159 -26.04 2.74 3.73
N LYS A 160 -24.71 2.57 3.81
CA LYS A 160 -23.88 2.19 2.66
C LYS A 160 -23.60 0.70 2.57
N HIS A 161 -23.68 -0.05 3.67
CA HIS A 161 -23.45 -1.49 3.64
C HIS A 161 -24.12 -2.26 4.78
N GLN A 162 -24.37 -3.54 4.52
CA GLN A 162 -24.75 -4.50 5.55
C GLN A 162 -23.54 -5.01 6.34
N SER A 163 -23.77 -5.41 7.59
CA SER A 163 -22.79 -6.09 8.44
C SER A 163 -22.01 -7.15 7.66
N LYS A 164 -20.68 -7.16 7.81
CA LYS A 164 -19.81 -8.09 7.07
C LYS A 164 -20.04 -9.55 7.44
N ILE A 165 -20.69 -9.81 8.57
CA ILE A 165 -21.08 -11.15 9.03
C ILE A 165 -22.57 -11.45 8.83
N TYR A 166 -23.34 -10.58 8.14
CA TYR A 166 -24.79 -10.72 7.88
C TYR A 166 -25.70 -10.78 9.12
N VAL A 167 -25.12 -10.69 10.31
CA VAL A 167 -25.81 -10.61 11.59
C VAL A 167 -25.29 -9.33 12.24
N GLU A 168 -26.21 -8.52 12.73
CA GLU A 168 -25.86 -7.30 13.45
C GLU A 168 -25.38 -7.65 14.85
N VAL A 169 -24.29 -7.02 15.26
CA VAL A 169 -23.76 -7.11 16.63
C VAL A 169 -24.36 -5.97 17.44
N THR A 170 -24.93 -6.30 18.60
CA THR A 170 -25.44 -5.31 19.55
C THR A 170 -24.28 -4.67 20.28
N ILE A 171 -24.06 -3.37 20.08
CA ILE A 171 -23.02 -2.60 20.75
C ILE A 171 -23.61 -1.91 21.98
N GLU A 172 -23.08 -2.19 23.17
CA GLU A 172 -23.62 -1.65 24.43
C GLU A 172 -23.15 -0.23 24.78
N ASP A 173 -21.90 0.13 24.45
CA ASP A 173 -21.40 1.50 24.65
C ASP A 173 -22.02 2.40 23.58
N GLU A 174 -22.86 3.33 24.00
CA GLU A 174 -23.65 4.21 23.13
C GLU A 174 -22.78 5.08 22.22
N GLU A 175 -21.66 5.61 22.71
CA GLU A 175 -20.77 6.45 21.90
C GLU A 175 -20.07 5.63 20.82
N ILE A 176 -19.67 4.39 21.16
CA ILE A 176 -19.09 3.45 20.20
C ILE A 176 -20.14 3.00 19.18
N ARG A 177 -21.37 2.74 19.63
CA ARG A 177 -22.50 2.35 18.78
C ARG A 177 -22.78 3.42 17.73
N GLU A 178 -22.90 4.67 18.15
CA GLU A 178 -23.10 5.83 17.26
C GLU A 178 -21.94 6.01 16.28
N ALA A 179 -20.69 5.91 16.76
CA ALA A 179 -19.51 5.99 15.89
C ALA A 179 -19.50 4.89 14.81
N CYS A 180 -19.86 3.66 15.19
CA CYS A 180 -19.94 2.53 14.28
C CYS A 180 -21.11 2.66 13.28
N LEU A 181 -22.29 3.10 13.69
CA LEU A 181 -23.44 3.27 12.79
C LEU A 181 -23.21 4.39 11.77
N HIS A 182 -22.52 5.45 12.20
CA HIS A 182 -22.31 6.65 11.38
C HIS A 182 -20.92 6.73 10.73
N HIS A 183 -20.12 5.65 10.74
CA HIS A 183 -18.75 5.68 10.20
C HIS A 183 -18.62 6.02 8.70
N HIS A 184 -19.74 6.14 7.98
CA HIS A 184 -19.78 6.59 6.60
C HIS A 184 -20.36 7.99 6.37
N ASN A 185 -20.86 8.61 7.44
CA ASN A 185 -21.56 9.89 7.45
C ASN A 185 -20.84 10.87 8.38
N SER A 186 -21.18 12.15 8.28
CA SER A 186 -20.67 13.16 9.21
C SER A 186 -21.63 13.29 10.38
N LEU A 187 -21.19 12.90 11.58
CA LEU A 187 -21.87 13.21 12.83
C LEU A 187 -21.06 14.29 13.55
N LYS A 188 -21.69 15.44 13.80
CA LYS A 188 -21.15 16.42 14.74
C LYS A 188 -21.41 15.83 16.13
N ASP A 189 -20.42 15.85 17.02
CA ASP A 189 -20.52 15.40 18.43
C ASP A 189 -20.12 13.95 18.76
N ASN A 190 -19.32 13.28 17.90
CA ASN A 190 -18.67 12.02 18.26
C ASN A 190 -17.16 12.08 18.04
N GLU A 191 -16.37 11.93 19.10
CA GLU A 191 -14.90 12.08 19.04
C GLU A 191 -14.21 10.87 18.40
N LEU A 192 -14.79 9.69 18.50
CA LEU A 192 -14.26 8.46 17.92
C LEU A 192 -14.44 8.43 16.40
N LEU A 193 -15.54 9.03 15.90
CA LEU A 193 -15.94 8.94 14.50
C LEU A 193 -14.87 9.44 13.51
N PRO A 194 -14.27 10.64 13.65
CA PRO A 194 -13.23 11.10 12.73
C PRO A 194 -12.01 10.17 12.70
N LEU A 195 -11.61 9.62 13.85
CA LEU A 195 -10.48 8.70 13.95
C LEU A 195 -10.81 7.35 13.31
N LEU A 196 -12.01 6.83 13.54
CA LEU A 196 -12.49 5.60 12.96
C LEU A 196 -12.50 5.70 11.42
N GLN A 197 -13.05 6.79 10.88
CA GLN A 197 -13.03 7.09 9.45
C GLN A 197 -11.61 7.19 8.89
N TYR A 198 -10.73 7.90 9.60
CA TYR A 198 -9.34 8.06 9.20
C TYR A 198 -8.61 6.71 9.12
N TYR A 199 -8.71 5.89 10.16
CA TYR A 199 -8.01 4.60 10.21
C TYR A 199 -8.63 3.55 9.28
N ASP A 200 -9.95 3.53 9.09
CA ASP A 200 -10.58 2.66 8.09
C ASP A 200 -10.12 3.01 6.66
N GLY A 201 -10.11 4.31 6.33
CA GLY A 201 -9.60 4.82 5.05
C GLY A 201 -8.12 4.46 4.83
N LEU A 202 -7.28 4.66 5.85
CA LEU A 202 -5.86 4.37 5.77
C LEU A 202 -5.58 2.85 5.65
N ALA A 203 -6.26 2.03 6.45
CA ALA A 203 -6.15 0.57 6.37
C ALA A 203 -6.67 0.03 5.02
N SER A 204 -7.73 0.64 4.49
CA SER A 204 -8.21 0.39 3.12
C SER A 204 -7.16 0.69 2.08
N TYR A 205 -6.57 1.88 2.12
CA TYR A 205 -5.53 2.29 1.18
C TYR A 205 -4.30 1.36 1.22
N ILE A 206 -3.80 1.03 2.43
CA ILE A 206 -2.64 0.13 2.61
C ILE A 206 -2.98 -1.31 2.21
N GLY A 207 -4.19 -1.76 2.50
CA GLY A 207 -4.64 -3.13 2.24
C GLY A 207 -4.88 -3.44 0.76
N GLN A 208 -5.09 -2.44 -0.08
CA GLN A 208 -5.33 -2.61 -1.52
C GLN A 208 -4.09 -3.15 -2.25
N LYS A 209 -4.06 -4.47 -2.47
CA LYS A 209 -3.19 -5.11 -3.48
C LYS A 209 -3.93 -5.19 -4.81
N LYS A 210 -3.20 -5.30 -5.93
CA LYS A 210 -3.71 -5.37 -7.33
C LYS A 210 -5.11 -6.01 -7.40
N ALA A 211 -6.04 -5.35 -8.10
CA ALA A 211 -7.44 -5.76 -8.22
C ALA A 211 -7.56 -7.22 -8.68
N TYR A 212 -8.04 -8.07 -7.77
CA TYR A 212 -8.56 -9.39 -8.07
C TYR A 212 -9.95 -9.42 -7.46
N ARG A 213 -10.97 -9.38 -8.32
CA ARG A 213 -12.37 -9.45 -7.90
C ARG A 213 -12.64 -10.80 -7.25
N SER A 214 -13.21 -10.78 -6.06
CA SER A 214 -13.82 -11.94 -5.43
C SER A 214 -15.31 -11.96 -5.79
N TYR A 215 -15.82 -13.12 -6.19
CA TYR A 215 -17.25 -13.32 -6.48
C TYR A 215 -18.05 -13.81 -5.26
N SER A 216 -17.35 -14.18 -4.18
CA SER A 216 -17.96 -14.55 -2.91
C SER A 216 -17.34 -13.77 -1.75
N ARG A 217 -18.15 -13.46 -0.73
CA ARG A 217 -17.70 -12.79 0.50
C ARG A 217 -16.93 -13.73 1.44
N TYR A 218 -17.07 -15.05 1.29
CA TYR A 218 -16.28 -16.01 2.06
C TYR A 218 -16.03 -17.29 1.26
N ASN A 219 -14.94 -17.98 1.62
CA ASN A 219 -14.58 -19.26 1.00
C ASN A 219 -15.46 -20.40 1.56
N THR A 220 -16.47 -20.84 0.81
CA THR A 220 -17.36 -21.97 1.16
C THR A 220 -16.65 -23.33 1.15
N GLN A 221 -15.52 -23.45 0.45
CA GLN A 221 -14.75 -24.71 0.35
C GLN A 221 -14.10 -25.10 1.68
N GLU A 222 -13.84 -24.13 2.56
CA GLU A 222 -13.28 -24.34 3.90
C GLU A 222 -14.37 -24.54 4.99
N GLY A 223 -15.62 -24.82 4.59
CA GLY A 223 -16.75 -25.11 5.47
C GLY A 223 -17.74 -23.95 5.65
N LYS A 224 -18.87 -24.18 6.34
CA LYS A 224 -19.84 -23.12 6.65
C LYS A 224 -19.36 -22.27 7.84
N ILE A 225 -19.63 -20.98 7.83
CA ILE A 225 -19.41 -20.09 8.97
C ILE A 225 -20.75 -19.93 9.70
N ASN A 226 -20.76 -20.16 11.01
CA ASN A 226 -21.93 -19.87 11.84
C ASN A 226 -21.89 -18.40 12.28
N PHE A 227 -22.52 -17.52 11.51
CA PHE A 227 -22.51 -16.09 11.76
C PHE A 227 -23.22 -15.68 13.06
N LYS A 228 -24.25 -16.42 13.49
CA LYS A 228 -24.92 -16.17 14.78
C LYS A 228 -24.00 -16.43 15.96
N ALA A 229 -23.29 -17.56 15.94
CA ALA A 229 -22.30 -17.88 16.97
C ALA A 229 -21.15 -16.85 16.97
N LEU A 230 -20.70 -16.43 15.79
CA LEU A 230 -19.67 -15.40 15.66
C LEU A 230 -20.10 -14.06 16.26
N ALA A 231 -21.33 -13.61 15.98
CA ALA A 231 -21.90 -12.39 16.57
C ALA A 231 -21.95 -12.47 18.11
N GLN A 232 -22.48 -13.57 18.65
CA GLN A 232 -22.54 -13.79 20.11
C GLN A 232 -21.16 -13.77 20.78
N GLU A 233 -20.14 -14.33 20.12
CA GLU A 233 -18.78 -14.31 20.67
C GLU A 233 -18.14 -12.92 20.63
N ILE A 234 -18.51 -12.08 19.65
CA ILE A 234 -18.11 -10.66 19.58
C ILE A 234 -18.81 -9.88 20.70
N GLU A 235 -20.13 -10.02 20.82
CA GLU A 235 -20.95 -9.34 21.83
C GLU A 235 -20.44 -9.62 23.25
N LYS A 236 -20.13 -10.88 23.58
CA LYS A 236 -19.58 -11.24 24.90
C LYS A 236 -18.24 -10.58 25.25
N ARG A 237 -17.46 -10.17 24.23
CA ARG A 237 -16.07 -9.70 24.40
C ARG A 237 -15.92 -8.21 24.19
N GLN A 238 -16.98 -7.51 23.79
CA GLN A 238 -16.93 -6.10 23.41
C GLN A 238 -16.51 -5.18 24.57
N HIS A 239 -16.70 -5.60 25.83
CA HIS A 239 -16.33 -4.83 27.03
C HIS A 239 -14.83 -4.78 27.30
N SER A 240 -14.02 -5.55 26.57
CA SER A 240 -12.58 -5.58 26.75
C SER A 240 -11.88 -5.51 25.40
N ALA A 241 -11.19 -4.40 25.15
CA ALA A 241 -10.37 -4.22 23.95
C ALA A 241 -9.38 -5.38 23.79
N TYR A 242 -8.80 -5.88 24.89
CA TYR A 242 -7.88 -7.01 24.87
C TYR A 242 -8.56 -8.32 24.44
N GLN A 243 -9.69 -8.68 25.07
CA GLN A 243 -10.41 -9.91 24.73
C GLN A 243 -10.94 -9.87 23.30
N LEU A 244 -11.49 -8.73 22.88
CA LEU A 244 -11.99 -8.54 21.52
C LEU A 244 -10.85 -8.61 20.49
N TYR A 245 -9.72 -7.93 20.74
CA TYR A 245 -8.55 -7.99 19.87
C TYR A 245 -8.02 -9.41 19.73
N GLN A 246 -7.88 -10.13 20.87
CA GLN A 246 -7.36 -11.49 20.88
C GLN A 246 -8.27 -12.43 20.12
N PHE A 247 -9.59 -12.31 20.31
CA PHE A 247 -10.58 -13.06 19.56
C PHE A 247 -10.46 -12.81 18.05
N VAL A 248 -10.42 -11.54 17.63
CA VAL A 248 -10.26 -11.18 16.21
C VAL A 248 -8.95 -11.74 15.66
N TYR A 249 -7.84 -11.60 16.40
CA TYR A 249 -6.52 -12.10 16.00
C TYR A 249 -6.51 -13.61 15.75
N GLN A 250 -7.17 -14.38 16.64
CA GLN A 250 -7.21 -15.83 16.59
C GLN A 250 -8.30 -16.40 15.68
N SER A 251 -9.35 -15.64 15.36
CA SER A 251 -10.49 -16.13 14.58
C SER A 251 -10.06 -16.64 13.20
N LYS A 252 -10.44 -17.89 12.92
CA LYS A 252 -10.28 -18.53 11.61
C LYS A 252 -11.39 -18.10 10.66
N GLU A 253 -12.58 -17.85 11.19
CA GLU A 253 -13.78 -17.41 10.50
C GLU A 253 -13.56 -16.02 9.89
N LEU A 254 -13.16 -15.03 10.69
CA LEU A 254 -12.88 -13.66 10.21
C LEU A 254 -11.71 -13.60 9.21
N LYS A 255 -10.80 -14.58 9.25
CA LYS A 255 -9.73 -14.72 8.26
C LYS A 255 -10.25 -15.14 6.89
N ARG A 256 -11.37 -15.88 6.85
CA ARG A 256 -11.99 -16.43 5.64
C ARG A 256 -12.99 -15.48 5.00
N ILE A 257 -13.47 -14.49 5.75
CA ILE A 257 -14.32 -13.42 5.26
C ILE A 257 -13.47 -12.41 4.51
N VAL A 258 -13.85 -12.12 3.27
CA VAL A 258 -13.23 -11.12 2.41
C VAL A 258 -13.66 -9.73 2.88
N LYS A 259 -12.69 -8.83 3.02
CA LYS A 259 -12.95 -7.44 3.46
C LYS A 259 -13.85 -6.68 2.47
N SER A 260 -13.48 -6.71 1.18
CA SER A 260 -14.20 -6.07 0.08
C SER A 260 -14.16 -6.95 -1.15
N MET A 261 -15.27 -7.02 -1.88
CA MET A 261 -15.42 -7.88 -3.06
C MET A 261 -14.42 -7.51 -4.18
N ASP A 262 -13.94 -6.26 -4.22
CA ASP A 262 -13.05 -5.79 -5.28
C ASP A 262 -11.55 -5.97 -4.99
N TYR A 263 -11.19 -6.35 -3.76
CA TYR A 263 -9.80 -6.35 -3.31
C TYR A 263 -9.44 -7.57 -2.48
N LYS A 264 -8.23 -8.12 -2.72
CA LYS A 264 -7.70 -9.24 -1.95
C LYS A 264 -7.32 -8.80 -0.54
N GLY A 265 -8.09 -9.22 0.46
CA GLY A 265 -7.80 -9.03 1.88
C GLY A 265 -8.85 -9.69 2.77
N SER A 266 -8.46 -10.18 3.95
CA SER A 266 -9.42 -10.71 4.92
C SER A 266 -9.92 -9.62 5.87
N LEU A 267 -11.17 -9.73 6.32
CA LEU A 267 -11.77 -8.85 7.30
C LEU A 267 -10.91 -8.77 8.57
N ARG A 268 -10.45 -9.92 9.06
CA ARG A 268 -9.50 -9.97 10.18
C ARG A 268 -8.27 -9.08 10.00
N ASN A 269 -7.61 -9.16 8.85
CA ASN A 269 -6.37 -8.40 8.64
C ASN A 269 -6.64 -6.90 8.52
N HIS A 270 -7.81 -6.51 8.01
CA HIS A 270 -8.25 -5.12 7.95
C HIS A 270 -8.43 -4.54 9.36
N LEU A 271 -9.24 -5.20 10.18
CA LEU A 271 -9.52 -4.78 11.56
C LEU A 271 -8.23 -4.67 12.38
N LEU A 272 -7.35 -5.69 12.29
CA LEU A 272 -6.07 -5.66 12.99
C LEU A 272 -5.13 -4.58 12.45
N LEU A 273 -5.17 -4.26 11.15
CA LEU A 273 -4.33 -3.22 10.57
C LEU A 273 -4.74 -1.84 11.11
N MET A 274 -6.05 -1.54 11.19
CA MET A 274 -6.57 -0.31 11.79
C MET A 274 -6.06 -0.12 13.21
N VAL A 275 -6.23 -1.14 14.06
CA VAL A 275 -5.75 -1.10 15.45
C VAL A 275 -4.24 -0.89 15.53
N ASN A 276 -3.46 -1.57 14.69
CA ASN A 276 -2.00 -1.40 14.68
C ASN A 276 -1.58 0.01 14.24
N LEU A 277 -2.30 0.64 13.32
CA LEU A 277 -2.04 2.02 12.91
C LEU A 277 -2.30 2.99 14.07
N ALA A 278 -3.46 2.88 14.72
CA ALA A 278 -3.81 3.72 15.87
C ALA A 278 -2.80 3.60 17.03
N ILE A 279 -2.43 2.37 17.41
CA ILE A 279 -1.43 2.13 18.46
C ILE A 279 -0.06 2.69 18.06
N ASN A 280 0.34 2.53 16.79
CA ASN A 280 1.63 3.06 16.33
C ASN A 280 1.66 4.59 16.36
N ASP A 281 0.56 5.25 15.96
CA ASP A 281 0.46 6.71 16.01
C ASP A 281 0.46 7.20 17.46
N TYR A 282 -0.22 6.50 18.37
CA TYR A 282 -0.17 6.80 19.80
C TYR A 282 1.25 6.67 20.37
N GLN A 283 1.92 5.54 20.11
CA GLN A 283 3.29 5.31 20.58
C GLN A 283 4.32 6.29 20.01
N ARG A 284 4.02 6.89 18.86
CA ARG A 284 4.87 7.91 18.22
C ARG A 284 4.49 9.34 18.61
N GLY A 285 3.48 9.52 19.47
CA GLY A 285 2.96 10.83 19.84
C GLY A 285 2.21 11.56 18.71
N LYS A 286 1.89 10.88 17.60
CA LYS A 286 1.06 11.45 16.52
C LYS A 286 -0.41 11.49 16.91
N LEU A 287 -0.87 10.47 17.65
CA LEU A 287 -2.18 10.47 18.31
C LEU A 287 -1.96 10.76 19.79
N THR A 288 -2.53 11.84 20.29
CA THR A 288 -2.44 12.23 21.71
C THR A 288 -3.82 12.28 22.33
N ILE A 289 -3.89 11.99 23.63
CA ILE A 289 -5.12 12.07 24.43
C ILE A 289 -4.90 13.22 25.42
N ARG A 290 -5.72 14.28 25.35
CA ARG A 290 -5.66 15.44 26.24
C ARG A 290 -7.05 15.71 26.79
N ASN A 291 -7.18 15.73 28.12
CA ASN A 291 -8.45 15.94 28.82
C ASN A 291 -9.58 15.00 28.38
N GLY A 292 -9.25 13.74 28.07
CA GLY A 292 -10.21 12.74 27.56
C GLY A 292 -10.37 12.75 26.03
N ASN A 293 -9.88 13.79 25.35
CA ASN A 293 -10.16 14.00 23.93
C ASN A 293 -8.96 13.62 23.06
N PHE A 294 -9.25 13.08 21.88
CA PHE A 294 -8.22 12.73 20.91
C PHE A 294 -7.75 13.91 20.06
N GLN A 295 -6.44 14.02 19.88
CA GLN A 295 -5.82 14.97 18.95
C GLN A 295 -4.83 14.22 18.05
N LEU A 296 -5.14 14.18 16.75
CA LEU A 296 -4.23 13.67 15.73
C LEU A 296 -3.39 14.84 15.19
N LEU A 297 -2.09 14.81 15.46
CA LEU A 297 -1.14 15.79 14.91
C LEU A 297 -0.97 15.52 13.42
N SER A 298 -1.39 16.46 12.58
CA SER A 298 -1.14 16.38 11.14
C SER A 298 0.37 16.37 10.90
N SER A 299 0.90 15.32 10.28
CA SER A 299 2.29 15.29 9.86
C SER A 299 2.55 16.42 8.86
N SER A 300 3.43 17.34 9.23
CA SER A 300 4.14 18.19 8.27
C SER A 300 4.85 17.31 7.24
N ALA A 301 5.04 17.84 6.03
CA ALA A 301 5.42 17.15 4.80
C ALA A 301 6.80 16.43 4.78
N THR A 302 7.35 16.02 5.92
CA THR A 302 8.73 15.55 6.08
C THR A 302 8.92 14.05 6.35
N ASP A 303 7.84 13.26 6.43
CA ASP A 303 7.92 11.80 6.67
C ASP A 303 7.54 10.96 5.42
N GLN A 304 8.11 11.26 4.24
CA GLN A 304 8.03 10.39 3.04
C GLN A 304 9.38 9.76 2.69
#